data_AF-A0A434TLJ8-F1
#
_entry.id   AF-A0A434TLJ8-F1
#
_cell.length_a   1.000
_cell.length_b   1.000
_cell.length_c   1.000
_cell.angle_alpha   90.00
_cell.angle_beta   90.00
_cell.angle_gamma   90.00
#
_symmetry.space_group_name_H-M   'P 1'
#
loop_
_entity.id
_entity.type
_entity.pdbx_description
1 polymer ?
#
loop_
_entity_poly.entity_id
_entity_poly.type
_entity_poly.pdbx_seq_one_letter_code
_entity_poly.pdbx_strand_id
1 'polypeptide(L)' 'MKITVHAVGRMKTGPERELADRYFERFAKSGPAVGLEFAGIVETSESRGQSADERRREEGQKLQGQLQQGNVLCLLDERG' A
#
# COMPACT_ATOMS: atom_id res chain seq x y z
N MET A 1 15.42 -5.79 3.85
CA MET A 1 13.98 -6.02 4.02
C MET A 1 13.25 -5.29 2.90
N LYS A 2 12.42 -6.00 2.13
CA LYS A 2 11.62 -5.38 1.07
C LYS A 2 10.31 -4.85 1.64
N ILE A 3 9.97 -3.62 1.27
CA ILE A 3 8.74 -2.95 1.72
C ILE A 3 7.93 -2.57 0.50
N THR A 4 6.71 -3.10 0.43
CA THR A 4 5.70 -2.73 -0.56
C THR A 4 4.57 -2.01 0.17
N VAL A 5 4.06 -0.92 -0.42
CA VAL A 5 2.85 -0.25 0.09
C VAL A 5 1.64 -0.75 -0.68
N HIS A 6 0.65 -1.30 0.01
CA HIS A 6 -0.64 -1.63 -0.59
C HIS A 6 -1.67 -0.60 -0.17
N ALA A 7 -2.32 0.04 -1.15
CA ALA A 7 -3.32 1.08 -0.92
C ALA A 7 -4.61 0.75 -1.68
N VAL A 8 -5.75 1.08 -1.08
CA VAL A 8 -7.06 1.03 -1.74
C VAL A 8 -7.38 2.41 -2.29
N GLY A 9 -7.85 2.46 -3.53
CA GLY A 9 -8.04 3.70 -4.30
C GLY A 9 -6.82 4.03 -5.14
N ARG A 10 -7.05 4.76 -6.24
CA ARG A 10 -5.97 5.31 -7.07
C ARG A 10 -5.84 6.79 -6.81
N MET A 11 -4.62 7.24 -6.54
CA MET A 11 -4.37 8.66 -6.37
C MET A 11 -4.59 9.40 -7.69
N LYS A 12 -5.42 10.44 -7.63
CA LYS A 12 -5.56 11.38 -8.75
C LYS A 12 -4.26 12.16 -8.91
N THR A 13 -4.00 12.64 -10.12
CA THR A 13 -2.94 13.62 -10.35
C THR A 13 -3.22 14.87 -9.52
N GLY A 14 -2.24 15.34 -8.77
CA GLY A 14 -2.37 16.51 -7.92
C GLY A 14 -1.33 16.58 -6.81
N PRO A 15 -1.43 17.61 -5.94
CA PRO A 15 -0.44 17.90 -4.90
C PRO A 15 -0.19 16.73 -3.93
N GLU A 16 -1.23 15.97 -3.58
CA GLU A 16 -1.11 14.83 -2.68
C GLU A 16 -0.28 13.70 -3.30
N ARG A 17 -0.46 13.46 -4.60
CA ARG A 17 0.32 12.44 -5.32
C ARG A 17 1.77 12.86 -5.44
N GLU A 18 2.03 14.12 -5.82
CA GLU A 18 3.39 14.66 -5.89
C GLU A 18 4.10 14.60 -4.53
N LEU A 19 3.36 14.86 -3.45
CA LEU A 19 3.87 14.72 -2.08
C LEU A 19 4.27 13.28 -1.80
N ALA A 20 3.39 12.31 -2.09
CA ALA A 20 3.66 10.89 -1.88
C ALA A 20 4.86 10.40 -2.70
N ASP A 21 4.87 10.71 -4.00
CA ASP A 21 5.95 10.34 -4.93
C ASP A 21 7.31 10.87 -4.42
N ARG A 22 7.37 12.11 -3.93
CA ARG A 22 8.58 12.68 -3.34
C ARG A 22 9.09 11.91 -2.13
N TYR A 23 8.22 11.39 -1.28
CA TYR A 23 8.63 10.56 -0.13
C TYR A 23 9.04 9.16 -0.56
N PHE A 24 8.36 8.56 -1.54
CA PHE A 24 8.77 7.27 -2.09
C PHE A 24 10.13 7.34 -2.79
N GLU A 25 10.40 8.40 -3.55
CA GLU A 25 11.73 8.63 -4.13
C GLU A 25 12.82 8.74 -3.06
N ARG A 26 12.55 9.49 -1.98
CA ARG A 26 13.48 9.58 -0.85
C ARG A 26 13.71 8.22 -0.21
N PHE A 27 12.65 7.44 -0.02
CA PHE A 27 12.77 6.10 0.54
C PHE A 27 13.58 5.17 -0.38
N ALA A 28 13.32 5.17 -1.68
CA ALA A 28 14.07 4.37 -2.64
C ALA A 28 15.57 4.71 -2.66
N LYS A 29 15.93 6.00 -2.48
CA LYS A 29 17.32 6.47 -2.45
C LYS A 29 18.02 6.19 -1.12
N SER A 30 17.35 6.44 0.00
CA SER A 30 17.97 6.40 1.34
C SER A 30 17.80 5.06 2.06
N GLY A 31 16.78 4.27 1.71
CA GLY A 31 16.48 2.98 2.33
C GLY A 31 17.61 1.95 2.25
N PRO A 32 18.25 1.73 1.08
CA PRO A 32 19.24 0.66 0.92
C PRO A 32 20.41 0.76 1.91
N ALA A 33 20.83 1.98 2.25
CA ALA A 33 21.91 2.23 3.22
C ALA A 33 21.59 1.72 4.64
N VAL A 34 20.31 1.53 4.97
CA VAL A 34 19.84 1.00 6.26
C VAL A 34 19.17 -0.37 6.10
N GLY A 35 19.42 -1.06 4.99
CA GLY A 35 18.92 -2.41 4.74
C GLY A 35 17.42 -2.48 4.39
N LEU A 36 16.80 -1.35 4.02
CA LEU A 36 15.41 -1.30 3.56
C LEU A 36 15.35 -1.09 2.05
N GLU A 37 14.52 -1.85 1.35
CA GLU A 37 14.36 -1.75 -0.11
C GLU A 37 12.91 -1.44 -0.42
N PHE A 38 12.67 -0.33 -1.13
CA PHE A 38 11.33 0.02 -1.57
C PHE A 38 10.96 -0.81 -2.81
N ALA A 39 9.97 -1.67 -2.68
CA ALA A 39 9.49 -2.56 -3.73
C ALA A 39 8.32 -1.97 -4.54
N GLY A 40 7.88 -0.76 -4.21
CA GLY A 40 6.83 -0.04 -4.94
C GLY A 40 5.49 0.02 -4.21
N ILE A 41 4.48 0.47 -4.95
CA ILE A 41 3.10 0.66 -4.50
C ILE A 41 2.19 -0.24 -5.32
N VAL A 42 1.27 -0.93 -4.65
CA VAL A 42 0.16 -1.65 -5.28
C VAL A 42 -1.13 -0.90 -4.97
N GLU A 43 -1.70 -0.26 -5.98
CA GLU A 43 -2.99 0.42 -5.89
C GLU A 43 -4.12 -0.52 -6.32
N THR A 44 -4.94 -0.90 -5.37
CA THR A 44 -6.15 -1.68 -5.59
C THR A 44 -7.34 -0.75 -5.79
N SER A 45 -8.09 -0.90 -6.89
CA SER A 45 -9.33 -0.13 -7.08
C SER A 45 -10.34 -0.42 -5.97
N GLU A 46 -10.98 0.64 -5.46
CA GLU A 46 -12.08 0.58 -4.50
C GLU A 46 -13.17 -0.40 -4.95
N SER A 47 -13.71 -1.15 -3.99
CA SER A 47 -14.81 -2.08 -4.24
C SER A 47 -16.09 -1.31 -4.59
N ARG A 48 -16.89 -1.92 -5.49
CA ARG A 48 -18.24 -1.45 -5.83
C ARG A 48 -19.33 -2.09 -4.96
N GLY A 49 -18.95 -2.81 -3.91
CA GLY A 49 -19.86 -3.43 -2.95
C GLY A 49 -20.78 -2.40 -2.31
N GLN A 50 -22.03 -2.81 -2.05
CA GLN A 50 -23.07 -1.90 -1.57
C GLN A 50 -22.93 -1.58 -0.09
N SER A 51 -22.33 -2.50 0.68
CA SER A 51 -22.09 -2.33 2.12
C SER A 51 -20.61 -2.12 2.42
N ALA A 52 -20.30 -1.54 3.59
CA ALA A 52 -18.92 -1.41 4.05
C ALA A 52 -18.26 -2.78 4.27
N ASP A 53 -19.00 -3.76 4.79
CA ASP A 53 -18.49 -5.11 5.03
C ASP A 53 -18.15 -5.84 3.73
N GLU A 54 -18.98 -5.68 2.70
CA GLU A 54 -18.71 -6.21 1.37
C GLU A 54 -17.46 -5.57 0.75
N ARG A 55 -17.33 -4.24 0.84
CA ARG A 55 -16.14 -3.54 0.35
C ARG A 55 -14.86 -3.99 1.05
N ARG A 56 -14.86 -4.06 2.38
CA ARG A 56 -13.72 -4.54 3.18
C ARG A 56 -13.34 -5.98 2.81
N ARG A 57 -14.33 -6.86 2.62
CA ARG A 57 -14.08 -8.26 2.24
C ARG A 57 -13.42 -8.35 0.87
N GLU A 58 -13.93 -7.65 -0.13
CA GLU A 58 -13.37 -7.66 -1.49
C GLU A 58 -11.98 -7.03 -1.57
N GLU A 59 -11.78 -5.91 -0.89
CA GLU A 59 -10.48 -5.21 -0.84
C GLU A 59 -9.44 -6.04 -0.06
N GLY A 60 -9.86 -6.65 1.06
CA GLY A 60 -9.03 -7.55 1.84
C GLY A 60 -8.60 -8.79 1.06
N GLN A 61 -9.48 -9.37 0.25
CA GLN A 61 -9.12 -10.50 -0.64
C GLN A 61 -8.04 -10.12 -1.64
N LYS A 62 -8.11 -8.92 -2.24
CA LYS A 62 -7.08 -8.43 -3.17
C LYS A 62 -5.74 -8.22 -2.48
N LEU A 63 -5.73 -7.68 -1.25
CA LEU A 63 -4.53 -7.56 -0.42
C LEU A 63 -3.95 -8.94 -0.09
N GLN A 64 -4.78 -9.88 0.36
CA GLN A 64 -4.33 -11.24 0.68
C GLN A 64 -3.71 -11.95 -0.52
N GLY A 65 -4.23 -11.71 -1.73
CA GLY A 65 -3.64 -12.22 -2.97
C GLY A 65 -2.22 -11.71 -3.27
N GLN A 66 -1.78 -10.62 -2.64
CA GLN A 66 -0.41 -10.10 -2.76
C GLN A 66 0.54 -10.68 -1.70
N LEU A 67 0.02 -11.36 -0.68
CA LEU A 67 0.84 -11.92 0.39
C LEU A 67 1.56 -13.17 -0.10
N GLN A 68 2.88 -13.19 0.09
CA GLN A 68 3.72 -14.36 -0.10
C GLN A 68 4.11 -14.93 1.26
N GLN A 69 4.50 -16.21 1.28
CA GLN A 69 5.01 -16.83 2.49
C GLN A 69 6.24 -16.05 3.01
N GLY A 70 6.22 -15.70 4.29
CA GLY A 70 7.28 -14.90 4.92
C GLY A 70 7.07 -13.38 4.88
N ASN A 71 6.01 -12.89 4.22
CA ASN A 71 5.63 -11.48 4.32
C ASN A 71 5.13 -11.17 5.73
N VAL A 72 5.58 -10.05 6.28
CA VAL A 72 4.96 -9.44 7.46
C VAL A 72 3.96 -8.41 6.97
N LEU A 73 2.71 -8.54 7.40
CA LEU A 73 1.66 -7.58 7.11
C LEU A 73 1.59 -6.54 8.23
N CYS A 74 1.84 -5.28 7.90
CA CYS A 74 1.61 -4.14 8.78
C CYS A 74 0.36 -3.40 8.29
N LEU A 75 -0.67 -3.33 9.11
CA LEU A 75 -1.91 -2.62 8.81
C LEU A 75 -1.87 -1.21 9.38
N LEU A 76 -2.49 -0.27 8.68
CA LEU A 76 -2.75 1.08 9.17
C LEU A 76 -4.23 1.14 9.55
N ASP A 77 -4.54 0.88 10.82
CA ASP A 77 -5.88 1.00 11.42
C ASP A 77 -5.81 2.03 12.55
N GLU A 78 -6.84 2.87 12.69
CA GLU A 78 -6.91 3.89 13.72
C GLU A 78 -6.98 3.32 15.15
N ARG A 79 -7.22 2.01 15.31
CA ARG A 79 -7.31 1.30 16.59
C ARG A 79 -6.09 0.43 16.91
N GLY A 80 -5.11 0.34 16.00
CA GLY A 80 -3.91 -0.48 16.15
C GLY A 80 -4.01 -1.81 15.41
#